data_AF-A0A7X6TW75-F1
#
_entry.id   AF-A0A7X6TW75-F1
#
_cell.length_a   1.000
_cell.length_b   1.000
_cell.length_c   1.000
_cell.angle_alpha   90.00
_cell.angle_beta   90.00
_cell.angle_gamma   90.00
#
_symmetry.space_group_name_H-M   'P 1'
#
loop_
_entity.id
_entity.type
_entity.pdbx_description
1 polymer ?
#
loop_
_entity_poly.entity_id
_entity_poly.type
_entity_poly.pdbx_seq_one_letter_code
_entity_poly.pdbx_strand_id
1 'polypeptide(L)'
;MSDYAKVVVMGSPITKSNFKMHNDDGRAILPRNSGTRHDRYALYEEQIAIDARLQNPGVTMEESLIAVLRVYYKSEKRHPDTINITKSIFDGIEKSGLIINDAQVRRLIIEEYYDKVEPRFELELFAESVFRMSYEIRRHDRLAKPILYKPTSTRSSLGLPGSKGFTHSDLEKIKENLKQKTQSKKKLSSKTETKSKPPQITKDAIICSICKKATSKGNYMKGDGGKTIICKQCFKKLY
;
A
#
# COMPACT_ATOMS: atom_id res chain seq x y z
N MET A 1 19.12 30.13 11.30
CA MET A 1 18.54 29.05 10.49
C MET A 1 19.45 27.86 10.63
N SER A 2 18.91 26.71 11.04
CA SER A 2 19.68 25.46 10.99
C SER A 2 19.66 24.98 9.55
N ASP A 3 20.81 24.69 8.98
CA ASP A 3 20.99 24.12 7.64
C ASP A 3 21.10 22.58 7.69
N TYR A 4 21.21 22.03 8.90
CA TYR A 4 21.31 20.61 9.18
C TYR A 4 20.49 20.23 10.43
N ALA A 5 19.92 19.04 10.42
CA ALA A 5 19.34 18.42 11.60
C ALA A 5 19.56 16.90 11.56
N LYS A 6 19.80 16.30 12.74
CA LYS A 6 19.92 14.85 12.90
C LYS A 6 18.91 14.36 13.93
N VAL A 7 18.24 13.26 13.62
CA VAL A 7 17.30 12.60 14.50
C VAL A 7 17.65 11.12 14.58
N VAL A 8 17.83 10.62 15.80
CA VAL A 8 18.10 9.22 16.08
C VAL A 8 17.02 8.68 17.00
N VAL A 9 16.30 7.64 16.58
CA VAL A 9 15.23 7.03 17.39
C VAL A 9 15.53 5.56 17.59
N MET A 10 15.55 5.13 18.84
CA MET A 10 15.83 3.76 19.22
C MET A 10 14.63 2.84 18.94
N GLY A 11 14.94 1.58 18.65
CA GLY A 11 13.98 0.53 18.36
C GLY A 11 13.85 0.23 16.87
N SER A 12 13.34 -0.98 16.57
CA SER A 12 13.06 -1.38 15.20
C SER A 12 11.96 -0.50 14.61
N PRO A 13 12.19 0.16 13.46
CA PRO A 13 11.18 1.01 12.87
C PRO A 13 9.94 0.21 12.47
N ILE A 14 8.78 0.84 12.67
CA ILE A 14 7.48 0.19 12.47
C ILE A 14 6.83 0.80 11.23
N THR A 15 6.35 -0.04 10.31
CA THR A 15 5.54 0.43 9.19
C THR A 15 4.12 0.67 9.67
N LYS A 16 3.55 1.83 9.31
CA LYS A 16 2.11 2.05 9.39
C LYS A 16 1.45 1.02 8.48
N SER A 17 0.90 -0.05 9.07
CA SER A 17 0.13 -1.00 8.27
C SER A 17 -1.09 -0.28 7.71
N ASN A 18 -1.60 -0.72 6.57
CA ASN A 18 -2.81 -0.19 5.93
C ASN A 18 -4.10 -0.35 6.80
N PHE A 19 -3.97 -0.53 8.11
CA PHE A 19 -5.08 -0.51 9.04
C PHE A 19 -5.67 0.89 9.09
N LYS A 20 -6.76 1.05 8.35
CA LYS A 20 -7.58 2.24 8.35
C LYS A 20 -8.95 1.80 8.86
N MET A 21 -9.35 2.27 10.04
CA MET A 21 -10.78 2.28 10.34
C MET A 21 -11.40 3.41 9.51
N HIS A 22 -12.66 3.27 9.11
CA HIS A 22 -13.35 4.32 8.35
C HIS A 22 -14.48 4.84 9.22
N ASN A 23 -14.59 6.15 9.32
CA ASN A 23 -15.80 6.77 9.89
C ASN A 23 -16.98 6.55 8.94
N ASP A 24 -18.18 6.89 9.40
CA ASP A 24 -19.40 6.83 8.58
C ASP A 24 -19.29 7.66 7.29
N ASP A 25 -18.46 8.72 7.28
CA ASP A 25 -18.12 9.53 6.10
C ASP A 25 -17.09 8.90 5.14
N GLY A 26 -16.64 7.66 5.42
CA GLY A 26 -15.62 6.96 4.63
C GLY A 26 -14.19 7.49 4.81
N ARG A 27 -13.97 8.48 5.69
CA ARG A 27 -12.63 8.97 6.01
C ARG A 27 -11.86 7.94 6.84
N ALA A 28 -10.64 7.66 6.42
CA ALA A 28 -9.74 6.79 7.14
C ALA A 28 -9.26 7.45 8.45
N ILE A 29 -9.52 6.81 9.58
CA ILE A 29 -9.04 7.19 10.91
C ILE A 29 -8.08 6.15 11.46
N LEU A 30 -7.07 6.64 12.19
CA LEU A 30 -6.17 5.82 13.01
C LEU A 30 -6.74 5.79 14.43
N PRO A 31 -6.97 4.62 15.04
CA PRO A 31 -7.33 4.53 16.46
C PRO A 31 -6.28 5.22 17.33
N ARG A 32 -6.76 5.93 18.35
CA ARG A 32 -5.93 6.47 19.44
C ARG A 32 -6.56 6.06 20.76
N ASN A 33 -5.71 5.69 21.72
CA ASN A 33 -6.12 5.35 23.09
C ASN A 33 -7.23 4.29 23.17
N SER A 34 -7.26 3.37 22.20
CA SER A 34 -8.21 2.27 22.16
C SER A 34 -7.78 1.09 23.03
N GLY A 35 -6.54 1.12 23.54
CA GLY A 35 -5.89 0.00 24.23
C GLY A 35 -5.56 -1.16 23.29
N THR A 36 -5.69 -0.98 21.97
CA THR A 36 -5.52 -2.04 20.98
C THR A 36 -4.11 -2.05 20.38
N ARG A 37 -3.76 -3.15 19.69
CA ARG A 37 -2.49 -3.31 18.97
C ARG A 37 -2.18 -2.18 17.97
N HIS A 38 -3.22 -1.50 17.48
CA HIS A 38 -3.12 -0.47 16.45
C HIS A 38 -2.68 0.90 16.98
N ASP A 39 -2.80 1.14 18.29
CA ASP A 39 -2.32 2.36 18.94
C ASP A 39 -0.79 2.48 18.85
N ARG A 40 -0.08 1.36 18.64
CA ARG A 40 1.39 1.33 18.50
C ARG A 40 1.92 2.23 17.39
N TYR A 41 1.14 2.52 16.35
CA TYR A 41 1.54 3.45 15.29
C TYR A 41 1.50 4.90 15.76
N ALA A 42 0.42 5.29 16.44
CA ALA A 42 0.30 6.64 16.99
C ALA A 42 1.36 6.88 18.08
N LEU A 43 1.61 5.89 18.93
CA LEU A 43 2.68 5.95 19.95
C LEU A 43 4.07 6.04 19.33
N TYR A 44 4.30 5.32 18.23
CA TYR A 44 5.57 5.39 17.52
C TYR A 44 5.79 6.77 16.86
N GLU A 45 4.77 7.33 16.20
CA GLU A 45 4.81 8.70 15.68
C GLU A 45 5.05 9.74 16.78
N GLU A 46 4.47 9.54 17.98
CA GLU A 46 4.70 10.40 19.14
C GLU A 46 6.11 10.28 19.70
N GLN A 47 6.65 9.06 19.79
CA GLN A 47 8.02 8.82 20.21
C GLN A 47 9.01 9.55 19.29
N ILE A 48 8.83 9.42 17.98
CA ILE A 48 9.66 10.14 16.99
C ILE A 48 9.56 11.65 17.21
N ALA A 49 8.34 12.16 17.41
CA ALA A 49 8.13 13.58 17.59
C ALA A 49 8.81 14.13 18.85
N ILE A 50 8.79 13.37 19.95
CA ILE A 50 9.46 13.73 21.19
C ILE A 50 10.98 13.69 21.02
N ASP A 51 11.52 12.59 20.49
CA ASP A 51 12.97 12.43 20.31
C ASP A 51 13.56 13.49 19.38
N ALA A 52 12.87 13.81 18.28
CA ALA A 52 13.27 14.85 17.35
C ALA A 52 13.34 16.23 18.01
N ARG A 53 12.35 16.60 18.83
CA ARG A 53 12.32 17.87 19.58
C ARG A 53 13.40 17.93 20.66
N LEU A 54 13.65 16.82 21.35
CA LEU A 54 14.69 16.75 22.38
C LEU A 54 16.08 16.92 21.77
N GLN A 55 16.32 16.33 20.59
CA GLN A 55 17.59 16.41 19.89
C GLN A 55 17.81 17.75 19.16
N ASN A 56 16.73 18.39 18.71
CA ASN A 56 16.78 19.64 17.94
C ASN A 56 15.80 20.68 18.54
N PRO A 57 16.06 21.17 19.77
CA PRO A 57 15.13 22.05 20.47
C PRO A 57 14.99 23.40 19.77
N GLY A 58 13.74 23.80 19.46
CA GLY A 58 13.44 25.09 18.84
C GLY A 58 13.88 25.22 17.38
N VAL A 59 14.28 24.12 16.74
CA VAL A 59 14.66 24.10 15.33
C VAL A 59 13.45 23.75 14.47
N THR A 60 13.18 24.60 13.48
CA THR A 60 12.23 24.32 12.40
C THR A 60 12.90 24.64 11.08
N MET A 61 12.93 23.65 10.19
CA MET A 61 13.46 23.76 8.84
C MET A 61 12.34 24.21 7.90
N GLU A 62 12.51 25.34 7.22
CA GLU A 62 11.45 25.95 6.40
C GLU A 62 11.65 25.76 4.88
N GLU A 63 12.88 25.45 4.46
CA GLU A 63 13.23 25.33 3.04
C GLU A 63 13.13 23.89 2.50
N SER A 64 13.56 23.68 1.25
CA SER A 64 13.64 22.34 0.63
C SER A 64 14.80 21.54 1.24
N LEU A 65 14.57 20.23 1.45
CA LEU A 65 15.47 19.37 2.19
C LEU A 65 15.92 18.16 1.38
N ILE A 66 17.15 17.74 1.64
CA ILE A 66 17.72 16.45 1.28
C ILE A 66 17.71 15.59 2.55
N ALA A 67 17.13 14.40 2.46
CA ALA A 67 17.05 13.45 3.56
C ALA A 67 17.93 12.22 3.31
N VAL A 68 18.71 11.86 4.31
CA VAL A 68 19.46 10.59 4.36
C VAL A 68 18.93 9.78 5.53
N LEU A 69 18.24 8.69 5.22
CA LEU A 69 17.62 7.79 6.19
C LEU A 69 18.42 6.49 6.28
N ARG A 70 19.05 6.25 7.41
CA ARG A 70 19.72 4.98 7.73
C ARG A 70 18.84 4.17 8.66
N VAL A 71 18.54 2.93 8.28
CA VAL A 71 17.69 2.04 9.07
C VAL A 71 18.50 0.84 9.53
N TYR A 72 18.54 0.60 10.84
CA TYR A 72 19.25 -0.50 11.46
C TYR A 72 18.25 -1.56 11.95
N TYR A 73 18.17 -2.67 11.25
CA TYR A 73 17.26 -3.77 11.57
C TYR A 73 17.87 -4.80 12.50
N LYS A 74 17.03 -5.34 13.38
CA LYS A 74 17.39 -6.44 14.28
C LYS A 74 17.69 -7.77 13.55
N SER A 75 17.13 -8.01 12.37
CA SER A 75 17.26 -9.29 11.68
C SER A 75 17.19 -9.14 10.17
N GLU A 76 18.09 -9.84 9.47
CA GLU A 76 18.16 -9.94 8.02
C GLU A 76 17.01 -10.77 7.41
N LYS A 77 16.46 -11.74 8.17
CA LYS A 77 15.48 -12.68 7.63
C LYS A 77 14.06 -12.13 7.55
N ARG A 78 13.70 -11.24 8.49
CA ARG A 78 12.36 -10.66 8.61
C ARG A 78 12.49 -9.25 9.19
N HIS A 79 12.39 -8.27 8.31
CA HIS A 79 12.22 -6.87 8.66
C HIS A 79 11.07 -6.29 7.82
N PRO A 80 10.43 -5.21 8.28
CA PRO A 80 9.48 -4.48 7.45
C PRO A 80 10.12 -3.98 6.15
N ASP A 81 9.29 -3.78 5.13
CA ASP A 81 9.75 -3.17 3.87
C ASP A 81 10.19 -1.73 4.14
N THR A 82 11.46 -1.42 3.88
CA THR A 82 12.07 -0.12 4.20
C THR A 82 11.34 1.06 3.57
N ILE A 83 10.85 0.86 2.34
CA ILE A 83 10.05 1.85 1.60
C ILE A 83 8.80 2.24 2.40
N ASN A 84 8.13 1.29 3.05
CA ASN A 84 6.90 1.54 3.79
C ASN A 84 7.14 2.28 5.12
N ILE A 85 8.36 2.25 5.66
CA ILE A 85 8.70 2.85 6.95
C ILE A 85 8.82 4.36 6.85
N THR A 86 9.31 4.84 5.69
CA THR A 86 9.52 6.26 5.40
C THR A 86 8.30 7.11 5.76
N LYS A 87 7.11 6.68 5.37
CA LYS A 87 5.86 7.37 5.68
C LYS A 87 5.64 7.55 7.18
N SER A 88 5.84 6.48 7.96
CA SER A 88 5.64 6.57 9.41
C SER A 88 6.69 7.46 10.08
N ILE A 89 7.91 7.50 9.54
CA ILE A 89 8.99 8.33 10.07
C ILE A 89 8.70 9.80 9.78
N PHE A 90 8.41 10.15 8.53
CA PHE A 90 8.13 11.54 8.15
C PHE A 90 6.84 12.07 8.78
N ASP A 91 5.79 11.26 8.95
CA ASP A 91 4.59 11.63 9.73
C ASP A 91 4.99 12.05 11.17
N GLY A 92 5.91 11.32 11.81
CA GLY A 92 6.42 11.64 13.16
C GLY A 92 7.31 12.88 13.19
N ILE A 93 8.17 13.05 12.18
CA ILE A 93 9.06 14.23 12.05
C ILE A 93 8.25 15.49 11.75
N GLU A 94 7.22 15.44 10.92
CA GLU A 94 6.27 16.56 10.70
C GLU A 94 5.54 16.90 12.01
N LYS A 95 5.04 15.89 12.73
CA LYS A 95 4.40 16.09 14.05
C LYS A 95 5.35 16.73 15.07
N SER A 96 6.66 16.52 14.93
CA SER A 96 7.67 17.15 15.79
C SER A 96 7.78 18.66 15.59
N GLY A 97 7.41 19.17 14.41
CA GLY A 97 7.64 20.57 14.02
C GLY A 97 9.07 20.86 13.57
N LEU A 98 9.93 19.84 13.47
CA LEU A 98 11.28 19.96 12.89
C LEU A 98 11.20 20.31 11.40
N ILE A 99 10.18 19.83 10.70
CA ILE A 99 9.81 20.23 9.33
C ILE A 99 8.36 20.70 9.34
N ILE A 100 8.02 21.59 8.42
CA ILE A 100 6.66 22.07 8.19
C ILE A 100 5.80 21.00 7.51
N ASN A 101 6.36 20.30 6.52
CA ASN A 101 5.63 19.31 5.72
C ASN A 101 6.58 18.29 5.06
N ASP A 102 6.13 17.05 4.89
CA ASP A 102 6.88 16.00 4.20
C ASP A 102 7.25 16.36 2.74
N ALA A 103 6.47 17.22 2.06
CA ALA A 103 6.76 17.75 0.73
C ALA A 103 8.04 18.58 0.66
N GLN A 104 8.60 19.05 1.80
CA GLN A 104 9.91 19.70 1.82
C GLN A 104 11.03 18.73 1.43
N VAL A 105 10.86 17.43 1.65
CA VAL A 105 11.88 16.42 1.33
C VAL A 105 11.87 16.15 -0.17
N ARG A 106 12.76 16.81 -0.90
CA ARG A 106 12.86 16.70 -2.37
C ARG A 106 13.75 15.56 -2.83
N ARG A 107 14.65 15.10 -1.97
CA ARG A 107 15.55 13.98 -2.22
C ARG A 107 15.62 13.11 -0.99
N LEU A 108 15.47 11.80 -1.16
CA LEU A 108 15.55 10.83 -0.07
C LEU A 108 16.47 9.68 -0.48
N ILE A 109 17.53 9.47 0.30
CA ILE A 109 18.34 8.25 0.26
C ILE A 109 17.95 7.38 1.45
N ILE A 110 17.82 6.09 1.19
CA ILE A 110 17.52 5.09 2.21
C ILE A 110 18.65 4.07 2.19
N GLU A 111 19.28 3.87 3.34
CA GLU A 111 20.34 2.90 3.55
C GLU A 111 19.88 1.87 4.59
N GLU A 112 20.08 0.60 4.27
CA GLU A 112 19.68 -0.53 5.12
C GLU A 112 20.91 -1.16 5.78
N TYR A 113 20.84 -1.30 7.09
CA TYR A 113 21.88 -1.91 7.92
C TYR A 113 21.27 -2.92 8.87
N TYR A 114 22.11 -3.78 9.43
CA TYR A 114 21.71 -4.80 10.40
C TYR A 114 22.45 -4.60 11.72
N ASP A 115 21.70 -4.32 12.77
CA ASP A 115 22.19 -4.19 14.14
C ASP A 115 21.27 -4.97 15.08
N LYS A 116 21.78 -6.09 15.59
CA LYS A 116 21.01 -6.97 16.47
C LYS A 116 20.87 -6.42 17.90
N VAL A 117 21.82 -5.57 18.30
CA VAL A 117 21.95 -5.07 19.67
C VAL A 117 21.17 -3.77 19.80
N GLU A 118 21.38 -2.84 18.87
CA GLU A 118 20.81 -1.49 18.91
C GLU A 118 20.08 -1.14 17.60
N PRO A 119 18.92 -1.79 17.33
CA PRO A 119 18.09 -1.41 16.20
C PRO A 119 17.58 0.02 16.40
N ARG A 120 17.62 0.82 15.34
CA ARG A 120 17.28 2.25 15.35
C ARG A 120 17.07 2.74 13.93
N PHE A 121 16.60 3.97 13.79
CA PHE A 121 16.84 4.72 12.56
C PHE A 121 17.60 6.02 12.87
N GLU A 122 18.37 6.46 11.90
CA GLU A 122 19.05 7.74 11.90
C GLU A 122 18.58 8.51 10.67
N LEU A 123 17.99 9.67 10.88
CA LEU A 123 17.56 10.59 9.83
C LEU A 123 18.42 11.84 9.89
N GLU A 124 19.04 12.17 8.77
CA GLU A 124 19.76 13.41 8.57
C GLU A 124 19.02 14.25 7.53
N LEU A 125 18.79 15.51 7.87
CA LEU A 125 18.13 16.51 7.02
C LEU A 125 19.12 17.61 6.70
N PHE A 126 19.25 17.96 5.42
CA PHE A 126 20.14 18.99 4.92
C PHE A 126 19.36 20.00 4.09
N ALA A 127 19.60 21.29 4.30
CA ALA A 127 19.09 22.38 3.47
C ALA A 127 19.61 22.28 2.03
N GLU A 128 18.71 22.25 1.04
CA GLU A 128 19.09 22.16 -0.38
C GLU A 128 19.74 23.46 -0.91
N SER A 129 19.55 24.59 -0.23
CA SER A 129 20.27 25.84 -0.56
C SER A 129 21.78 25.77 -0.25
N VAL A 130 22.16 24.99 0.75
CA VAL A 130 23.56 24.87 1.23
C VAL A 130 24.21 23.60 0.71
N PHE A 131 23.47 22.49 0.70
CA PHE A 131 23.99 21.17 0.39
C PHE A 131 23.47 20.65 -0.95
N ARG A 132 24.35 19.94 -1.67
CA ARG A 132 24.02 19.26 -2.92
C ARG A 132 24.44 17.81 -2.86
N MET A 133 23.50 16.93 -3.21
CA MET A 133 23.74 15.49 -3.33
C MET A 133 24.02 15.09 -4.78
N SER A 134 25.11 14.34 -5.00
CA SER A 134 25.52 13.80 -6.30
C SER A 134 25.79 12.30 -6.21
N TYR A 135 25.26 11.53 -7.16
CA TYR A 135 25.51 10.09 -7.28
C TYR A 135 25.82 9.72 -8.74
N GLU A 136 26.65 8.69 -8.93
CA GLU A 136 27.03 8.16 -10.23
C GLU A 136 26.88 6.64 -10.24
N ILE A 137 26.18 6.10 -11.24
CA ILE A 137 26.02 4.65 -11.41
C ILE A 137 27.13 4.15 -12.33
N ARG A 138 28.08 3.39 -11.78
CA ARG A 138 29.20 2.80 -12.52
C ARG A 138 29.03 1.29 -12.65
N ARG A 139 29.62 0.72 -13.70
CA ARG A 139 29.79 -0.73 -13.78
C ARG A 139 30.85 -1.15 -12.78
N HIS A 140 30.62 -2.28 -12.12
CA HIS A 140 31.67 -2.88 -11.30
C HIS A 140 32.80 -3.41 -12.19
N ASP A 141 34.04 -3.16 -11.78
CA ASP A 141 35.23 -3.72 -12.44
C ASP A 141 35.29 -5.25 -12.32
N ARG A 142 34.64 -5.81 -11.30
CA ARG A 142 34.54 -7.25 -11.04
C ARG A 142 33.09 -7.65 -10.81
N LEU A 143 32.66 -8.75 -11.42
CA LEU A 143 31.31 -9.28 -11.25
C LEU A 143 31.09 -9.72 -9.78
N ALA A 144 30.19 -9.03 -9.08
CA ALA A 144 29.72 -9.45 -7.76
C ALA A 144 28.76 -10.65 -7.90
N LYS A 145 28.70 -11.49 -6.85
CA LYS A 145 27.71 -12.57 -6.80
C LYS A 145 26.31 -11.96 -6.74
N PRO A 146 25.40 -12.27 -7.69
CA PRO A 146 24.06 -11.73 -7.68
C PRO A 146 23.24 -12.32 -6.53
N ILE A 147 22.45 -11.47 -5.88
CA ILE A 147 21.41 -11.91 -4.93
C ILE A 147 20.17 -12.26 -5.75
N LEU A 148 19.80 -13.54 -5.76
CA LEU A 148 18.63 -14.02 -6.50
C LEU A 148 17.41 -14.08 -5.57
N TYR A 149 16.40 -13.28 -5.87
CA TYR A 149 15.13 -13.29 -5.14
C TYR A 149 14.21 -14.38 -5.68
N LYS A 150 13.60 -15.14 -4.77
CA LYS A 150 12.54 -16.11 -5.09
C LYS A 150 11.19 -15.50 -4.70
N PRO A 151 10.10 -15.80 -5.44
CA PRO A 151 8.77 -15.50 -4.96
C PRO A 151 8.58 -16.09 -3.56
N THR A 152 8.00 -15.31 -2.65
CA THR A 152 7.59 -15.84 -1.34
C THR A 152 6.69 -17.05 -1.59
N SER A 153 7.01 -18.20 -1.02
CA SER A 153 6.18 -19.40 -1.15
C SER A 153 4.81 -19.12 -0.54
N THR A 154 3.86 -18.71 -1.37
CA THR A 154 2.46 -18.67 -0.99
C THR A 154 2.12 -20.08 -0.54
N ARG A 155 1.69 -20.22 0.72
CA ARG A 155 1.17 -21.49 1.24
C ARG A 155 0.18 -22.04 0.23
N SER A 156 0.53 -23.16 -0.39
CA SER A 156 -0.35 -24.00 -1.18
C SER A 156 -1.39 -24.61 -0.24
N SER A 157 -2.41 -23.85 0.11
CA SER A 157 -3.60 -24.34 0.82
C SER A 157 -4.89 -24.03 0.05
N LEU A 158 -4.79 -24.00 -1.27
CA LEU A 158 -5.87 -24.27 -2.22
C LEU A 158 -5.18 -24.92 -3.42
N GLY A 159 -5.59 -26.13 -3.77
CA GLY A 159 -5.09 -26.82 -4.95
C GLY A 159 -5.41 -26.01 -6.20
N LEU A 160 -4.47 -25.17 -6.62
CA LEU A 160 -4.42 -24.64 -7.98
C LEU A 160 -3.41 -25.48 -8.77
N PRO A 161 -3.78 -25.98 -9.95
CA PRO A 161 -2.83 -26.68 -10.80
C PRO A 161 -1.68 -25.73 -11.14
N GLY A 162 -0.47 -26.27 -11.07
CA GLY A 162 0.79 -25.54 -11.00
C GLY A 162 0.93 -24.34 -11.93
N SER A 163 1.63 -23.33 -11.42
CA SER A 163 2.13 -22.19 -12.18
C SER A 163 3.05 -22.67 -13.32
N LYS A 164 2.47 -23.02 -14.46
CA LYS A 164 3.19 -22.97 -15.73
C LYS A 164 3.36 -21.49 -16.04
N GLY A 165 4.62 -21.04 -16.10
CA GLY A 165 4.93 -19.68 -16.54
C GLY A 165 4.28 -19.39 -17.89
N PHE A 166 3.90 -18.13 -18.11
CA PHE A 166 3.36 -17.66 -19.39
C PHE A 166 4.29 -18.10 -20.53
N THR A 167 3.81 -18.98 -21.39
CA THR A 167 4.59 -19.47 -22.53
C THR A 167 4.40 -18.56 -23.74
N HIS A 168 5.32 -18.62 -24.69
CA HIS A 168 5.23 -17.81 -25.92
C HIS A 168 3.94 -18.08 -26.70
N SER A 169 3.38 -19.28 -26.58
CA SER A 169 2.09 -19.66 -27.17
C SER A 169 0.88 -19.02 -26.49
N ASP A 170 0.98 -18.64 -25.20
CA ASP A 170 -0.06 -17.88 -24.51
C ASP A 170 -0.10 -16.42 -24.99
N LEU A 171 1.06 -15.83 -25.30
CA LEU A 171 1.16 -14.51 -25.93
C LEU A 171 0.59 -14.51 -27.35
N GLU A 172 0.78 -15.58 -28.12
CA GLU A 172 0.22 -15.71 -29.47
C GLU A 172 -1.31 -15.83 -29.43
N LYS A 173 -1.87 -16.62 -28.50
CA LYS A 173 -3.32 -16.72 -28.29
C LYS A 173 -3.95 -15.39 -27.86
N ILE A 174 -3.24 -14.58 -27.07
CA ILE A 174 -3.71 -13.24 -26.70
C ILE A 174 -3.70 -12.30 -27.90
N LYS A 175 -2.64 -12.35 -28.73
CA LYS A 175 -2.55 -11.57 -29.98
C LYS A 175 -3.64 -11.96 -30.98
N GLU A 176 -3.99 -13.24 -31.08
CA GLU A 176 -5.08 -13.73 -31.92
C GLU A 176 -6.45 -13.26 -31.43
N ASN A 177 -6.72 -13.35 -30.12
CA ASN A 177 -7.96 -12.86 -29.52
C ASN A 177 -8.13 -11.34 -29.68
N LEU A 178 -7.05 -10.56 -29.62
CA LEU A 178 -7.08 -9.12 -29.89
C LEU A 178 -7.39 -8.80 -31.35
N LYS A 179 -6.87 -9.59 -32.31
CA LYS A 179 -7.17 -9.46 -33.74
C LYS A 179 -8.63 -9.79 -34.08
N GLN A 180 -9.20 -10.82 -33.44
CA GLN A 180 -10.61 -11.19 -33.63
C GLN A 180 -11.56 -10.10 -33.10
N LYS A 181 -11.24 -9.47 -31.96
CA LYS A 181 -12.04 -8.37 -31.38
C LYS A 181 -12.07 -7.10 -32.25
N THR A 182 -11.03 -6.87 -33.05
CA THR A 182 -10.98 -5.74 -34.00
C THR A 182 -11.78 -5.98 -35.29
N GLN A 183 -12.04 -7.24 -35.67
CA GLN A 183 -12.82 -7.56 -36.88
C GLN A 183 -14.34 -7.55 -36.64
N SER A 184 -14.81 -7.78 -35.41
CA SER A 184 -16.25 -7.76 -35.07
C SER A 184 -16.85 -6.35 -34.87
N LYS A 185 -16.06 -5.28 -34.91
CA LYS A 185 -16.55 -3.88 -34.74
C LYS A 185 -16.91 -3.16 -36.05
N LYS A 186 -16.84 -3.81 -37.22
CA LYS A 186 -17.03 -3.15 -38.53
C LYS A 186 -18.28 -3.56 -39.34
N LYS A 187 -19.22 -4.30 -38.77
CA LYS A 187 -20.51 -4.60 -39.42
C LYS A 187 -21.66 -4.60 -38.41
N LEU A 188 -22.38 -3.48 -38.33
CA LEU A 188 -23.77 -3.38 -38.82
C LEU A 188 -24.46 -2.19 -38.13
N SER A 189 -24.38 -1.04 -38.78
CA SER A 189 -25.35 0.05 -38.64
C SER A 189 -26.55 -0.26 -39.54
N SER A 190 -27.72 -0.51 -38.97
CA SER A 190 -29.01 -0.10 -39.54
C SER A 190 -30.16 -0.39 -38.59
N LYS A 191 -31.08 0.58 -38.51
CA LYS A 191 -32.35 0.62 -37.77
C LYS A 191 -33.20 -0.64 -38.05
N THR A 192 -34.12 -1.08 -37.19
CA THR A 192 -35.48 -0.51 -37.07
C THR A 192 -36.24 -1.17 -35.91
N GLU A 193 -37.17 -0.41 -35.33
CA GLU A 193 -38.12 -0.78 -34.28
C GLU A 193 -38.97 -2.02 -34.61
N THR A 194 -39.28 -2.84 -33.61
CA THR A 194 -40.60 -3.49 -33.52
C THR A 194 -40.96 -3.84 -32.07
N LYS A 195 -42.18 -3.45 -31.69
CA LYS A 195 -42.80 -3.62 -30.38
C LYS A 195 -43.10 -5.10 -30.09
N SER A 196 -42.81 -5.56 -28.87
CA SER A 196 -43.56 -6.64 -28.22
C SER A 196 -43.59 -6.43 -26.70
N LYS A 197 -44.74 -6.72 -26.11
CA LYS A 197 -45.21 -6.32 -24.76
C LYS A 197 -44.34 -6.87 -23.61
N PRO A 198 -44.25 -6.14 -22.47
CA PRO A 198 -43.52 -6.58 -21.29
C PRO A 198 -44.32 -7.66 -20.51
N PRO A 199 -43.68 -8.72 -19.98
CA PRO A 199 -44.28 -9.50 -18.90
C PRO A 199 -44.14 -8.70 -17.60
N GLN A 200 -45.29 -8.38 -17.00
CA GLN A 200 -45.38 -7.75 -15.70
C GLN A 200 -44.80 -8.67 -14.62
N ILE A 201 -43.82 -8.19 -13.86
CA ILE A 201 -43.41 -8.77 -12.58
C ILE A 201 -43.24 -7.62 -11.57
N THR A 202 -43.83 -7.84 -10.41
CA THR A 202 -44.11 -6.91 -9.31
C THR A 202 -42.84 -6.35 -8.64
N LYS A 203 -42.97 -5.15 -8.07
CA LYS A 203 -41.91 -4.19 -7.70
C LYS A 203 -40.94 -4.58 -6.55
N ASP A 204 -40.95 -5.81 -6.03
CA ASP A 204 -40.16 -6.15 -4.82
C ASP A 204 -39.33 -7.44 -4.92
N ALA A 205 -38.85 -7.80 -6.11
CA ALA A 205 -38.02 -9.00 -6.28
C ALA A 205 -36.55 -8.73 -5.91
N ILE A 206 -36.09 -9.32 -4.80
CA ILE A 206 -34.70 -9.21 -4.33
C ILE A 206 -33.83 -10.22 -5.07
N ILE A 207 -32.86 -9.75 -5.86
CA ILE A 207 -32.04 -10.60 -6.75
C ILE A 207 -30.64 -10.83 -6.15
N CYS A 208 -30.17 -12.07 -6.18
CA CYS A 208 -28.82 -12.44 -5.73
C CYS A 208 -27.75 -12.03 -6.76
N SER A 209 -26.69 -11.33 -6.32
CA SER A 209 -25.57 -10.86 -7.14
C SER A 209 -24.70 -12.00 -7.71
N ILE A 210 -24.72 -13.19 -7.09
CA ILE A 210 -23.89 -14.34 -7.50
C ILE A 210 -24.61 -15.20 -8.54
N CYS A 211 -25.85 -15.61 -8.26
CA CYS A 211 -26.59 -16.53 -9.13
C CYS A 211 -27.66 -15.86 -10.00
N LYS A 212 -27.88 -14.55 -9.85
CA LYS A 212 -28.90 -13.76 -10.56
C LYS A 212 -30.33 -14.30 -10.43
N LYS A 213 -30.59 -15.14 -9.42
CA LYS A 213 -31.93 -15.67 -9.11
C LYS A 213 -32.66 -14.74 -8.13
N ALA A 214 -33.98 -14.65 -8.28
CA ALA A 214 -34.85 -13.97 -7.31
C ALA A 214 -34.88 -14.75 -6.00
N THR A 215 -34.85 -14.03 -4.88
CA THR A 215 -34.84 -14.56 -3.52
C THR A 215 -36.07 -14.06 -2.76
N SER A 216 -36.63 -14.92 -1.92
CA SER A 216 -37.76 -14.58 -1.05
C SER A 216 -37.30 -13.82 0.20
N LYS A 217 -38.21 -13.05 0.80
CA LYS A 217 -37.97 -12.33 2.07
C LYS A 217 -37.45 -13.31 3.14
N GLY A 218 -36.25 -13.05 3.66
CA GLY A 218 -35.57 -13.85 4.70
C GLY A 218 -34.51 -14.84 4.21
N ASN A 219 -34.33 -15.01 2.89
CA ASN A 219 -33.40 -15.99 2.31
C ASN A 219 -32.18 -15.38 1.60
N TYR A 220 -31.79 -14.17 2.02
CA TYR A 220 -30.65 -13.43 1.50
C TYR A 220 -29.88 -12.74 2.63
N MET A 221 -28.62 -12.42 2.37
CA MET A 221 -27.73 -11.65 3.22
C MET A 221 -27.26 -10.42 2.44
N LYS A 222 -27.06 -9.32 3.15
CA LYS A 222 -26.53 -8.07 2.59
C LYS A 222 -25.06 -7.93 2.96
N GLY A 223 -24.20 -7.70 1.97
CA GLY A 223 -22.77 -7.39 2.12
C GLY A 223 -22.47 -5.96 1.67
N ASP A 224 -21.28 -5.46 2.03
CA ASP A 224 -20.77 -4.13 1.62
C ASP A 224 -21.72 -2.96 1.94
N GLY A 225 -22.22 -2.91 3.17
CA GLY A 225 -23.15 -1.86 3.62
C GLY A 225 -24.51 -1.88 2.91
N GLY A 226 -24.92 -3.02 2.34
CA GLY A 226 -26.21 -3.17 1.66
C GLY A 226 -26.15 -3.18 0.13
N LYS A 227 -24.97 -2.97 -0.47
CA LYS A 227 -24.79 -2.91 -1.92
C LYS A 227 -24.83 -4.28 -2.60
N THR A 228 -24.44 -5.33 -1.87
CA THR A 228 -24.36 -6.70 -2.41
C THR A 228 -25.41 -7.57 -1.75
N ILE A 229 -26.24 -8.26 -2.53
CA ILE A 229 -27.27 -9.18 -2.02
C ILE A 229 -26.89 -10.61 -2.40
N ILE A 230 -26.71 -11.48 -1.43
CA ILE A 230 -26.27 -12.86 -1.64
C ILE A 230 -27.30 -13.82 -1.03
N CYS A 231 -27.80 -14.80 -1.81
CA CYS A 231 -28.69 -15.82 -1.26
C CYS A 231 -27.93 -16.79 -0.34
N LYS A 232 -28.60 -17.36 0.67
CA LYS A 232 -27.96 -18.29 1.63
C LYS A 232 -27.30 -19.50 0.97
N GLN A 233 -27.82 -19.96 -0.16
CA GLN A 233 -27.22 -21.07 -0.93
C GLN A 233 -25.87 -20.68 -1.55
N CYS A 234 -25.74 -19.46 -2.08
CA CYS A 234 -24.46 -18.97 -2.59
C CYS A 234 -23.50 -18.68 -1.44
N PHE A 235 -23.99 -18.18 -0.30
CA PHE A 235 -23.17 -17.96 0.88
C PHE A 235 -22.56 -19.26 1.42
N LYS A 236 -23.34 -20.34 1.53
CA LYS A 236 -22.85 -21.67 1.94
C LYS A 236 -21.85 -22.31 0.97
N LYS A 237 -21.71 -21.79 -0.27
CA LYS A 237 -20.70 -22.26 -1.23
C LYS A 237 -19.39 -21.46 -1.14
N LEU A 238 -19.38 -20.37 -0.38
CA LEU A 238 -18.20 -19.51 -0.16
C LEU A 238 -17.38 -19.96 1.06
N TYR A 239 -17.87 -20.93 1.84
CA TYR A 239 -17.21 -21.51 3.02
C TYR A 239 -17.30 -23.03 3.00
#